data_AF-A0A7W1NEV4-F1
#
_entry.id   AF-A0A7W1NEV4-F1
#
_cell.length_a   1.000
_cell.length_b   1.000
_cell.length_c   1.000
_cell.angle_alpha   90.00
_cell.angle_beta   90.00
_cell.angle_gamma   90.00
#
_symmetry.space_group_name_H-M   'P 1'
#
loop_
_entity.id
_entity.type
_entity.pdbx_description
1 polymer ?
#
loop_
_entity_poly.entity_id
_entity_poly.type
_entity_poly.pdbx_seq_one_letter_code
_entity_poly.pdbx_strand_id
1 'polypeptide(L)'
;MNTPVTTTPVVARTLTLRACLIGTLLGCVLAVLTPLNDWWLGNTPLYNNYNPCVATAIALLLGALNPWLGRRRLASGELAVAVACVLAVGGVVSGGLMRSFTASVAGAGKALASERLLAPLAVPAQDGQAARWALPTGMFAALSEAGAIDTSDPEYRAVVDRYFTGNDTSGRIDHRTIVRWRDERGEHRALAWRANALTAAPAGALLIDASPLAGLRAGESAGGATVLAVAAQAVPW
;
A
#
# COMPACT_ATOMS: atom_id res chain seq x y z
N MET A 1 63.27 28.29 11.46
CA MET A 1 61.94 28.05 12.07
C MET A 1 60.91 28.14 10.96
N ASN A 2 60.35 27.01 10.53
CA ASN A 2 59.30 27.00 9.51
C ASN A 2 57.96 27.26 10.20
N THR A 3 57.30 28.34 9.84
CA THR A 3 55.92 28.63 10.28
C THR A 3 54.97 27.59 9.67
N PRO A 4 54.13 26.91 10.47
CA PRO A 4 53.16 25.97 9.94
C PRO A 4 52.15 26.73 9.06
N VAL A 5 52.02 26.31 7.80
CA VAL A 5 51.01 26.84 6.88
C VAL A 5 49.66 26.28 7.30
N THR A 6 48.82 27.12 7.91
CA THR A 6 47.43 26.78 8.22
C THR A 6 46.63 26.77 6.92
N THR A 7 46.51 25.61 6.28
CA THR A 7 45.56 25.44 5.16
C THR A 7 44.14 25.36 5.72
N THR A 8 43.36 26.42 5.55
CA THR A 8 41.93 26.40 5.84
C THR A 8 41.27 25.35 4.94
N PRO A 9 40.54 24.37 5.48
CA PRO A 9 39.89 23.36 4.65
C PRO A 9 38.90 24.04 3.71
N VAL A 10 39.13 23.91 2.41
CA VAL A 10 38.15 24.33 1.41
C VAL A 10 36.95 23.39 1.56
N VAL A 11 35.87 23.89 2.13
CA VAL A 11 34.62 23.14 2.25
C VAL A 11 34.08 22.90 0.85
N ALA A 12 34.31 21.71 0.32
CA ALA A 12 33.78 21.31 -0.97
C ALA A 12 32.25 21.38 -0.91
N ARG A 13 31.63 22.18 -1.79
CA ARG A 13 30.17 22.29 -1.88
C ARG A 13 29.61 20.94 -2.35
N THR A 14 29.09 20.17 -1.42
CA THR A 14 28.49 18.85 -1.67
C THR A 14 27.15 18.97 -2.38
N LEU A 15 26.41 20.06 -2.13
CA LEU A 15 25.11 20.34 -2.69
C LEU A 15 25.26 21.24 -3.92
N THR A 16 25.40 20.63 -5.09
CA THR A 16 25.48 21.33 -6.37
C THR A 16 24.18 21.18 -7.15
N LEU A 17 23.85 22.17 -7.99
CA LEU A 17 22.68 22.09 -8.87
C LEU A 17 22.74 20.82 -9.76
N ARG A 18 23.94 20.46 -10.22
CA ARG A 18 24.15 19.25 -11.03
C ARG A 18 23.77 17.99 -10.25
N ALA A 19 24.24 17.84 -9.01
CA ALA A 19 23.90 16.69 -8.17
C ALA A 19 22.39 16.60 -7.92
N CYS A 20 21.74 17.74 -7.62
CA CYS A 20 20.29 17.81 -7.44
C CYS A 20 19.55 17.42 -8.73
N LEU A 21 19.96 17.92 -9.90
CA LEU A 21 19.33 17.57 -11.18
C LEU A 21 19.44 16.08 -11.49
N ILE A 22 20.62 15.48 -11.27
CA ILE A 22 20.84 14.04 -11.48
C ILE A 22 19.98 13.24 -10.50
N GLY A 23 20.00 13.58 -9.20
CA GLY A 23 19.21 12.91 -8.18
C GLY A 23 17.71 12.98 -8.46
N THR A 24 17.20 14.16 -8.82
CA THR A 24 15.79 14.36 -9.19
C THR A 24 15.43 13.58 -10.45
N LEU A 25 16.26 13.61 -11.49
CA LEU A 25 16.00 12.86 -12.73
C LEU A 25 15.91 11.36 -12.45
N LEU A 26 16.85 10.81 -11.68
CA LEU A 26 16.82 9.40 -11.25
C LEU A 26 15.57 9.10 -10.43
N GLY A 27 15.19 9.99 -9.52
CA GLY A 27 13.95 9.89 -8.75
C GLY A 27 12.71 9.86 -9.63
N CYS A 28 12.61 10.72 -10.64
CA CYS A 28 11.50 10.74 -11.60
C CYS A 28 11.44 9.44 -12.42
N VAL A 29 12.59 8.94 -12.88
CA VAL A 29 12.66 7.65 -13.60
C VAL A 29 12.15 6.53 -12.69
N LEU A 30 12.60 6.47 -11.44
CA LEU A 30 12.12 5.47 -10.48
C LEU A 30 10.62 5.62 -10.19
N ALA A 31 10.10 6.85 -10.07
CA ALA A 31 8.68 7.09 -9.85
C ALA A 31 7.81 6.56 -11.00
N VAL A 32 8.32 6.57 -12.24
CA VAL A 32 7.63 5.98 -13.41
C VAL A 32 7.83 4.47 -13.50
N LEU A 33 9.03 3.97 -13.22
CA LEU A 33 9.33 2.53 -13.31
C LEU A 33 8.71 1.71 -12.18
N THR A 34 8.52 2.30 -11.00
CA THR A 34 7.92 1.62 -9.85
C THR A 34 6.53 1.05 -10.16
N PRO A 35 5.54 1.84 -10.64
CA PRO A 35 4.23 1.31 -10.98
C PRO A 35 4.28 0.31 -12.15
N LEU A 36 5.18 0.51 -13.12
CA LEU A 36 5.36 -0.46 -14.20
C LEU A 36 5.87 -1.81 -13.68
N ASN A 37 6.83 -1.81 -12.75
CA ASN A 37 7.29 -3.04 -12.10
C ASN A 37 6.15 -3.72 -11.32
N ASP A 38 5.34 -2.94 -10.60
CA ASP A 38 4.22 -3.50 -9.84
C ASP A 38 3.16 -4.13 -10.77
N TRP A 39 2.80 -3.45 -11.87
CA TRP A 39 1.78 -3.92 -12.82
C TRP A 39 2.23 -5.12 -13.65
N TRP A 40 3.47 -5.12 -14.14
CA TRP A 40 3.92 -6.10 -15.12
C TRP A 40 4.74 -7.24 -14.51
N LEU A 41 5.47 -6.98 -13.42
CA LEU A 41 6.39 -7.94 -12.82
C LEU A 41 5.88 -8.49 -11.48
N GLY A 42 4.70 -8.05 -11.01
CA GLY A 42 4.06 -8.60 -9.82
C GLY A 42 4.87 -8.39 -8.56
N ASN A 43 5.52 -7.22 -8.45
CA ASN A 43 6.29 -6.82 -7.27
C ASN A 43 7.46 -7.76 -6.93
N THR A 44 8.37 -7.94 -7.90
CA THR A 44 9.58 -8.77 -7.71
C THR A 44 10.45 -8.34 -6.52
N PRO A 45 11.22 -9.26 -5.92
CA PRO A 45 12.12 -8.95 -4.79
C PRO A 45 13.16 -7.86 -5.10
N LEU A 46 13.47 -7.66 -6.38
CA LEU A 46 14.35 -6.60 -6.89
C LEU A 46 13.86 -5.20 -6.46
N TYR A 47 12.55 -5.06 -6.27
CA TYR A 47 11.89 -3.84 -5.80
C TYR A 47 11.08 -4.08 -4.51
N ASN A 48 11.57 -4.92 -3.60
CA ASN A 48 10.86 -5.15 -2.33
C ASN A 48 10.99 -3.94 -1.38
N ASN A 49 9.97 -3.76 -0.54
CA ASN A 49 9.53 -2.63 0.31
C ASN A 49 10.54 -1.83 1.16
N TYR A 50 11.83 -2.10 1.05
CA TYR A 50 12.88 -1.42 1.82
C TYR A 50 14.00 -0.87 0.94
N ASN A 51 13.89 -1.04 -0.37
CA ASN A 51 14.78 -0.61 -1.45
C ASN A 51 16.22 -0.21 -1.07
N PRO A 52 17.04 -1.11 -0.49
CA PRO A 52 18.48 -0.95 -0.59
C PRO A 52 18.95 -1.42 -1.97
N CYS A 53 18.36 -2.47 -2.57
CA CYS A 53 18.94 -3.10 -3.75
C CYS A 53 19.00 -2.20 -5.00
N VAL A 54 17.92 -1.49 -5.37
CA VAL A 54 17.97 -0.61 -6.55
C VAL A 54 18.76 0.66 -6.26
N ALA A 55 18.60 1.24 -5.07
CA ALA A 55 19.40 2.40 -4.67
C ALA A 55 20.90 2.06 -4.61
N THR A 56 21.27 0.89 -4.09
CA THR A 56 22.64 0.36 -4.09
C THR A 56 23.11 0.08 -5.52
N ALA A 57 22.29 -0.52 -6.38
CA ALA A 57 22.65 -0.74 -7.79
C ALA A 57 22.91 0.59 -8.52
N ILE A 58 22.07 1.60 -8.31
CA ILE A 58 22.27 2.95 -8.85
C ILE A 58 23.54 3.58 -8.28
N ALA A 59 23.78 3.46 -6.97
CA ALA A 59 24.99 3.97 -6.34
C ALA A 59 26.25 3.32 -6.90
N LEU A 60 26.25 1.99 -7.08
CA LEU A 60 27.34 1.24 -7.69
C LEU A 60 27.54 1.64 -9.16
N LEU A 61 26.47 1.77 -9.92
CA LEU A 61 26.52 2.20 -11.32
C LEU A 61 27.09 3.61 -11.45
N LEU A 62 26.59 4.56 -10.65
CA LEU A 62 27.12 5.91 -10.61
C LEU A 62 28.60 5.90 -10.22
N GLY A 63 28.98 5.14 -9.20
CA GLY A 63 30.37 4.99 -8.76
C GLY A 63 31.29 4.40 -9.83
N ALA A 64 30.83 3.38 -10.56
CA ALA A 64 31.58 2.70 -11.62
C ALA A 64 31.70 3.54 -12.90
N LEU A 65 30.66 4.29 -13.27
CA LEU A 65 30.67 5.17 -14.44
C LEU A 65 31.38 6.50 -14.17
N ASN A 66 31.49 6.92 -12.90
CA ASN A 66 32.04 8.22 -12.53
C ASN A 66 33.46 8.48 -13.09
N PRO A 67 34.41 7.52 -13.05
CA PRO A 67 35.74 7.70 -13.64
C PRO A 67 35.71 7.98 -15.14
N TRP A 68 34.71 7.45 -15.86
CA TRP A 68 34.59 7.60 -17.31
C TRP A 68 33.99 8.95 -17.74
N LEU A 69 33.46 9.74 -16.79
CA LEU A 69 32.93 11.08 -17.07
C LEU A 69 34.00 12.16 -17.28
N GLY A 70 35.29 11.84 -17.03
CA GLY A 70 36.40 12.76 -17.24
C GLY A 70 36.22 14.09 -16.50
N ARG A 71 36.17 15.21 -17.23
CA ARG A 71 35.96 16.56 -16.66
C ARG A 71 34.57 16.74 -16.01
N ARG A 72 33.62 15.84 -16.31
CA ARG A 72 32.26 15.86 -15.76
C ARG A 72 32.10 14.91 -14.56
N ARG A 73 33.19 14.36 -14.03
CA ARG A 73 33.17 13.52 -12.83
C ARG A 73 32.44 14.22 -11.67
N LEU A 74 31.60 13.47 -10.98
CA LEU A 74 30.91 13.86 -9.76
C LEU A 74 31.87 13.72 -8.57
N ALA A 75 31.90 14.73 -7.72
CA ALA A 75 32.58 14.62 -6.43
C ALA A 75 31.84 13.60 -5.54
N SER A 76 32.53 13.01 -4.56
CA SER A 76 31.92 12.04 -3.64
C SER A 76 30.69 12.62 -2.93
N GLY A 77 30.71 13.91 -2.59
CA GLY A 77 29.55 14.61 -2.00
C GLY A 77 28.36 14.75 -2.97
N GLU A 78 28.62 14.99 -4.26
CA GLU A 78 27.57 15.06 -5.28
C GLU A 78 26.93 13.68 -5.52
N LEU A 79 27.75 12.62 -5.54
CA LEU A 79 27.26 11.24 -5.60
C LEU A 79 26.36 10.90 -4.41
N ALA A 80 26.80 11.27 -3.20
CA ALA A 80 26.03 11.06 -1.98
C ALA A 80 24.67 11.78 -2.03
N VAL A 81 24.63 13.03 -2.53
CA VAL A 81 23.38 13.77 -2.73
C VAL A 81 22.47 13.08 -3.74
N ALA A 82 22.99 12.66 -4.90
CA ALA A 82 22.19 11.97 -5.91
C ALA A 82 21.58 10.66 -5.37
N VAL A 83 22.35 9.87 -4.62
CA VAL A 83 21.87 8.63 -3.99
C VAL A 83 20.87 8.92 -2.86
N ALA A 84 21.08 9.98 -2.07
CA ALA A 84 20.14 10.39 -1.03
C ALA A 84 18.78 10.80 -1.61
N CYS A 85 18.76 11.50 -2.75
CA CYS A 85 17.50 11.81 -3.46
C CYS A 85 16.76 10.54 -3.89
N VAL A 86 17.48 9.55 -4.44
CA VAL A 86 16.90 8.25 -4.84
C VAL A 86 16.32 7.50 -3.63
N LEU A 87 17.07 7.44 -2.53
CA LEU A 87 16.62 6.83 -1.27
C LEU A 87 15.41 7.54 -0.68
N ALA A 88 15.35 8.88 -0.75
CA ALA A 88 14.22 9.65 -0.27
C ALA A 88 12.93 9.31 -1.03
N VAL A 89 13.00 9.18 -2.36
CA VAL A 89 11.86 8.76 -3.19
C VAL A 89 11.42 7.33 -2.84
N GLY A 90 12.38 6.40 -2.73
CA GLY A 90 12.09 5.01 -2.40
C GLY A 90 11.52 4.81 -0.98
N GLY A 91 12.11 5.46 0.02
CA GLY A 91 11.73 5.27 1.43
C GLY A 91 10.48 6.05 1.84
N VAL A 92 10.44 7.34 1.53
CA VAL A 92 9.38 8.24 2.05
C VAL A 92 8.09 8.11 1.25
N VAL A 93 8.19 8.15 -0.09
CA VAL A 93 6.99 8.19 -0.93
C VAL A 93 6.39 6.79 -1.07
N SER A 94 7.19 5.78 -1.41
CA SER A 94 6.67 4.43 -1.62
C SER A 94 6.34 3.72 -0.31
N GLY A 95 7.32 3.52 0.57
CA GLY A 95 7.11 2.81 1.82
C GLY A 95 6.26 3.59 2.83
N GLY A 96 6.66 4.83 3.11
CA GLY A 96 5.99 5.68 4.10
C GLY A 96 4.58 6.12 3.68
N LEU A 97 4.48 6.83 2.55
CA LEU A 97 3.25 7.52 2.17
C LEU A 97 2.24 6.62 1.42
N MET A 98 2.69 5.75 0.51
CA MET A 98 1.75 4.93 -0.27
C MET A 98 1.34 3.65 0.45
N ARG A 99 2.21 3.08 1.31
CA ARG A 99 1.94 1.80 1.97
C ARG A 99 1.55 1.99 3.42
N SER A 100 2.43 2.58 4.24
CA SER A 100 2.20 2.71 5.69
C SER A 100 1.11 3.72 6.04
N PHE A 101 1.04 4.86 5.34
CA PHE A 101 -0.01 5.85 5.58
C PHE A 101 -1.38 5.31 5.12
N THR A 102 -1.47 4.74 3.92
CA THR A 102 -2.73 4.15 3.44
C THR A 102 -3.17 2.97 4.31
N ALA A 103 -2.24 2.13 4.78
CA ALA A 103 -2.52 1.07 5.76
C ALA A 103 -3.01 1.64 7.10
N SER A 104 -2.38 2.70 7.59
CA SER A 104 -2.78 3.35 8.86
C SER A 104 -4.18 3.93 8.77
N VAL A 105 -4.50 4.61 7.67
CA VAL A 105 -5.82 5.22 7.44
C VAL A 105 -6.90 4.13 7.26
N ALA A 106 -6.67 3.16 6.37
CA ALA A 106 -7.62 2.08 6.12
C ALA A 106 -7.77 1.18 7.36
N GLY A 107 -6.67 0.90 8.06
CA GLY A 107 -6.65 0.08 9.27
C GLY A 107 -7.43 0.70 10.41
N ALA A 108 -7.32 2.02 10.61
CA ALA A 108 -8.14 2.73 11.58
C ALA A 108 -9.64 2.63 11.23
N GLY A 109 -10.02 2.84 9.97
CA GLY A 109 -11.40 2.66 9.52
C GLY A 109 -11.93 1.24 9.73
N LYS A 110 -11.07 0.23 9.54
CA LYS A 110 -11.41 -1.17 9.79
C LYS A 110 -11.59 -1.47 11.28
N ALA A 111 -10.64 -1.03 12.11
CA ALA A 111 -10.69 -1.22 13.56
C ALA A 111 -11.92 -0.55 14.17
N LEU A 112 -12.25 0.68 13.75
CA LEU A 112 -13.45 1.41 14.20
C LEU A 112 -14.76 0.70 13.85
N ALA A 113 -14.80 -0.04 12.74
CA ALA A 113 -15.98 -0.80 12.35
C ALA A 113 -16.14 -2.12 13.13
N SER A 114 -15.05 -2.69 13.63
CA SER A 114 -15.05 -3.99 14.31
C SER A 114 -14.96 -3.92 15.84
N GLU A 115 -14.30 -2.89 16.39
CA GLU A 115 -14.10 -2.75 17.83
C GLU A 115 -15.16 -1.85 18.47
N ARG A 116 -15.82 -2.35 19.51
CA ARG A 116 -16.81 -1.60 20.29
C ARG A 116 -16.21 -0.83 21.47
N LEU A 117 -14.88 -0.79 21.60
CA LEU A 117 -14.18 -0.02 22.63
C LEU A 117 -14.16 1.47 22.25
N LEU A 118 -15.35 2.05 22.19
CA LEU A 118 -15.54 3.48 22.01
C LEU A 118 -15.62 4.11 23.40
N ALA A 119 -14.62 4.93 23.70
CA ALA A 119 -14.65 5.72 24.91
C ALA A 119 -15.59 6.92 24.64
N PRO A 120 -16.71 7.09 25.38
CA PRO A 120 -17.66 8.18 25.13
C PRO A 120 -17.00 9.56 25.27
N LEU A 121 -16.98 10.34 24.18
CA LEU A 121 -16.44 11.72 24.15
C LEU A 121 -17.11 12.67 25.15
N ALA A 122 -18.34 12.34 25.56
CA ALA A 122 -19.04 13.03 26.64
C ALA A 122 -19.75 12.00 27.51
N VAL A 123 -19.27 11.82 28.75
CA VAL A 123 -20.12 11.33 29.83
C VAL A 123 -20.71 12.57 30.51
N PRO A 124 -22.03 12.68 30.69
CA PRO A 124 -22.57 13.76 31.49
C PRO A 124 -21.94 13.67 32.89
N ALA A 125 -21.16 14.67 33.31
CA ALA A 125 -20.70 14.69 34.69
C ALA A 125 -21.95 14.80 35.58
N GLN A 126 -21.92 14.15 36.74
CA GLN A 126 -23.00 14.22 37.73
C GLN A 126 -23.36 15.66 38.14
N ASP A 127 -22.48 16.62 37.86
CA ASP A 127 -22.59 18.02 38.28
C ASP A 127 -22.95 18.99 37.12
N GLY A 128 -23.34 18.48 35.94
CA GLY A 128 -23.74 19.31 34.81
C GLY A 128 -22.61 20.01 34.05
N GLN A 129 -21.34 19.77 34.42
CA GLN A 129 -20.19 20.17 33.60
C GLN A 129 -19.85 19.07 32.58
N ALA A 130 -19.63 19.43 31.32
CA ALA A 130 -19.18 18.45 30.33
C ALA A 130 -17.83 17.86 30.77
N ALA A 131 -17.76 16.53 30.92
CA ALA A 131 -16.51 15.86 31.24
C ALA A 131 -15.48 16.18 30.13
N ARG A 132 -14.47 16.98 30.47
CA ARG A 132 -13.35 17.26 29.55
C ARG A 132 -12.36 16.12 29.68
N TRP A 133 -12.52 15.08 28.88
CA TRP A 133 -11.43 14.12 28.72
C TRP A 133 -10.25 14.81 28.05
N ALA A 134 -9.06 14.57 28.61
CA ALA A 134 -7.84 14.87 27.90
C ALA A 134 -7.80 13.93 26.68
N LEU A 135 -8.12 14.47 25.51
CA LEU A 135 -7.92 13.75 24.26
C LEU A 135 -6.47 13.24 24.22
N PRO A 136 -6.22 12.02 23.74
CA PRO A 136 -4.86 11.55 23.50
C PRO A 136 -4.12 12.60 22.68
N THR A 137 -2.85 12.87 23.00
CA THR A 137 -2.01 13.80 22.22
C THR A 137 -1.64 13.27 20.82
N GLY A 138 -2.08 12.05 20.49
CA GLY A 138 -1.90 11.42 19.18
C GLY A 138 -3.14 11.51 18.28
N MET A 139 -3.08 10.84 17.13
CA MET A 139 -4.21 10.74 16.20
C MET A 139 -5.33 9.89 16.81
N PHE A 140 -6.56 10.38 16.75
CA PHE A 140 -7.76 9.65 17.15
C PHE A 140 -8.86 9.84 16.10
N ALA A 141 -9.76 8.89 15.99
CA ALA A 141 -10.92 8.97 15.11
C ALA A 141 -12.20 9.06 15.95
N ALA A 142 -13.06 10.01 15.61
CA ALA A 142 -14.35 10.19 16.25
C ALA A 142 -15.45 9.58 15.39
N LEU A 143 -16.42 8.93 16.03
CA LEU A 143 -17.66 8.48 15.38
C LEU A 143 -18.77 9.49 15.70
N SER A 144 -19.69 9.70 14.76
CA SER A 144 -20.89 10.50 15.02
C SER A 144 -21.82 9.77 16.00
N GLU A 145 -22.79 10.49 16.58
CA GLU A 145 -23.78 9.90 17.51
C GLU A 145 -24.60 8.75 16.89
N ALA A 146 -24.64 8.64 15.56
CA ALA A 146 -25.22 7.49 14.86
C ALA A 146 -24.43 6.17 15.03
N GLY A 147 -23.22 6.25 15.59
CA GLY A 147 -22.58 5.18 16.38
C GLY A 147 -21.92 4.03 15.62
N ALA A 148 -22.14 3.88 14.31
CA ALA A 148 -21.47 2.83 13.54
C ALA A 148 -21.09 3.32 12.15
N ILE A 149 -19.87 3.00 11.73
CA ILE A 149 -19.51 3.05 10.32
C ILE A 149 -20.33 1.95 9.62
N ASP A 150 -21.16 2.34 8.66
CA ASP A 150 -21.92 1.37 7.88
C ASP A 150 -20.96 0.58 6.98
N THR A 151 -20.62 -0.64 7.38
CA THR A 151 -19.78 -1.54 6.57
C THR A 151 -20.46 -2.02 5.28
N SER A 152 -21.76 -1.75 5.13
CA SER A 152 -22.47 -1.94 3.88
C SER A 152 -22.35 -0.77 2.91
N ASP A 153 -21.82 0.37 3.38
CA ASP A 153 -21.57 1.57 2.58
C ASP A 153 -20.63 1.24 1.39
N PRO A 154 -21.03 1.60 0.15
CA PRO A 154 -20.20 1.44 -1.03
C PRO A 154 -18.82 2.09 -0.92
N GLU A 155 -18.70 3.27 -0.31
CA GLU A 155 -17.45 4.00 -0.13
C GLU A 155 -16.53 3.30 0.87
N TYR A 156 -17.07 2.80 1.98
CA TYR A 156 -16.32 2.00 2.94
C TYR A 156 -15.73 0.75 2.26
N ARG A 157 -16.56 0.05 1.48
CA ARG A 157 -16.12 -1.15 0.74
C ARG A 157 -15.05 -0.82 -0.30
N ALA A 158 -15.20 0.31 -1.01
CA ALA A 158 -14.30 0.72 -2.07
C ALA A 158 -12.94 1.25 -1.56
N VAL A 159 -12.90 1.85 -0.38
CA VAL A 159 -11.68 2.48 0.16
C VAL A 159 -11.00 1.58 1.20
N VAL A 160 -11.77 1.02 2.13
CA VAL A 160 -11.25 0.25 3.26
C VAL A 160 -11.13 -1.22 2.90
N ASP A 161 -12.22 -1.88 2.52
CA ASP A 161 -12.16 -3.32 2.23
C ASP A 161 -11.29 -3.62 1.01
N ARG A 162 -11.46 -2.85 -0.07
CA ARG A 162 -10.65 -2.96 -1.30
C ARG A 162 -9.14 -2.87 -1.04
N TYR A 163 -8.72 -2.02 -0.11
CA TYR A 163 -7.31 -1.90 0.27
C TYR A 163 -6.77 -3.20 0.88
N PHE A 164 -7.56 -3.88 1.72
CA PHE A 164 -7.16 -5.11 2.39
C PHE A 164 -7.38 -6.39 1.59
N THR A 165 -8.34 -6.40 0.66
CA THR A 165 -8.69 -7.60 -0.13
C THR A 165 -8.17 -7.57 -1.57
N GLY A 166 -7.75 -6.41 -2.09
CA GLY A 166 -7.28 -6.24 -3.47
C GLY A 166 -8.42 -6.15 -4.50
N ASN A 167 -8.06 -5.80 -5.74
CA ASN A 167 -8.91 -5.94 -6.92
C ASN A 167 -8.54 -7.24 -7.65
N ASP A 168 -9.37 -8.27 -7.60
CA ASP A 168 -9.19 -9.36 -8.55
C ASP A 168 -9.79 -8.97 -9.91
N THR A 169 -8.94 -8.48 -10.82
CA THR A 169 -9.28 -8.26 -12.24
C THR A 169 -9.00 -9.50 -13.09
N SER A 170 -8.54 -10.61 -12.50
CA SER A 170 -8.11 -11.79 -13.24
C SER A 170 -9.28 -12.61 -13.81
N GLY A 171 -10.52 -12.25 -13.46
CA GLY A 171 -11.73 -12.97 -13.83
C GLY A 171 -11.84 -14.35 -13.16
N ARG A 172 -11.09 -14.57 -12.08
CA ARG A 172 -11.09 -15.81 -11.30
C ARG A 172 -12.02 -15.68 -10.09
N ILE A 173 -12.48 -16.83 -9.60
CA ILE A 173 -13.24 -16.91 -8.36
C ILE A 173 -12.27 -16.72 -7.19
N ASP A 174 -12.26 -15.50 -6.64
CA ASP A 174 -11.56 -15.14 -5.41
C ASP A 174 -12.51 -14.45 -4.38
N HIS A 175 -11.97 -14.05 -3.24
CA HIS A 175 -12.71 -13.51 -2.10
C HIS A 175 -13.59 -12.31 -2.50
N ARG A 176 -14.86 -12.37 -2.08
CA ARG A 176 -15.92 -11.38 -2.31
C ARG A 176 -16.28 -11.12 -3.76
N THR A 177 -16.20 -12.13 -4.62
CA THR A 177 -16.64 -12.07 -6.02
C THR A 177 -18.00 -12.75 -6.18
N ILE A 178 -18.91 -12.20 -7.00
CA ILE A 178 -20.20 -12.85 -7.25
C ILE A 178 -20.02 -13.89 -8.36
N VAL A 179 -20.30 -15.15 -8.01
CA VAL A 179 -20.11 -16.28 -8.91
C VAL A 179 -21.46 -16.85 -9.30
N ARG A 180 -21.61 -17.13 -10.59
CA ARG A 180 -22.68 -17.99 -11.11
C ARG A 180 -22.05 -19.29 -11.60
N TRP A 181 -22.59 -20.42 -11.16
CA TRP A 181 -22.16 -21.74 -11.61
C TRP A 181 -23.36 -22.64 -11.87
N ARG A 182 -23.15 -23.72 -12.60
CA ARG A 182 -24.13 -24.77 -12.85
C ARG A 182 -23.59 -26.11 -12.43
N ASP A 183 -24.38 -26.89 -11.71
CA ASP A 183 -24.09 -28.27 -11.35
C ASP A 183 -25.32 -29.16 -11.60
N GLU A 184 -25.29 -30.41 -11.12
CA GLU A 184 -26.40 -31.38 -11.27
C GLU A 184 -27.73 -30.89 -10.64
N ARG A 185 -27.67 -29.95 -9.69
CA ARG A 185 -28.84 -29.40 -9.00
C ARG A 185 -29.39 -28.14 -9.68
N GLY A 186 -28.71 -27.61 -10.70
CA GLY A 186 -29.14 -26.45 -11.47
C GLY A 186 -28.14 -25.31 -11.46
N GLU A 187 -28.63 -24.10 -11.74
CA GLU A 187 -27.83 -22.87 -11.67
C GLU A 187 -27.88 -22.26 -10.27
N HIS A 188 -26.73 -21.75 -9.83
CA HIS A 188 -26.57 -21.11 -8.54
C HIS A 188 -25.90 -19.75 -8.70
N ARG A 189 -26.12 -18.89 -7.70
CA ARG A 189 -25.46 -17.58 -7.60
C ARG A 189 -25.14 -17.30 -6.14
N ALA A 190 -23.88 -17.03 -5.83
CA ALA A 190 -23.45 -16.72 -4.47
C ALA A 190 -22.25 -15.77 -4.44
N LEU A 191 -22.03 -15.15 -3.29
CA LEU A 191 -20.79 -14.44 -2.99
C LEU A 191 -19.72 -15.45 -2.61
N ALA A 192 -18.64 -15.51 -3.38
CA ALA A 192 -17.46 -16.29 -3.01
C ALA A 192 -16.80 -15.63 -1.80
N TRP A 193 -16.51 -16.40 -0.75
CA TRP A 193 -15.95 -15.91 0.49
C TRP A 193 -14.81 -16.79 0.98
N ARG A 194 -13.62 -16.20 1.11
CA ARG A 194 -12.47 -16.77 1.81
C ARG A 194 -12.55 -16.49 3.30
N ALA A 195 -12.41 -17.52 4.14
CA ALA A 195 -12.47 -17.33 5.58
C ALA A 195 -11.30 -16.45 6.06
N ASN A 196 -11.57 -15.57 7.02
CA ASN A 196 -10.54 -14.81 7.69
C ASN A 196 -10.88 -14.70 9.20
N ALA A 197 -9.87 -14.42 10.02
CA ALA A 197 -10.02 -14.37 11.48
C ALA A 197 -10.87 -13.19 11.99
N LEU A 198 -11.20 -12.23 11.11
CA LEU A 198 -11.81 -10.95 11.49
C LEU A 198 -13.31 -10.91 11.23
N THR A 199 -13.85 -11.82 10.40
CA THR A 199 -15.24 -11.71 9.95
C THR A 199 -15.82 -13.07 9.58
N ALA A 200 -17.00 -13.37 10.12
CA ALA A 200 -17.76 -14.55 9.73
C ALA A 200 -18.25 -14.45 8.27
N ALA A 201 -18.43 -15.60 7.62
CA ALA A 201 -18.96 -15.66 6.27
C ALA A 201 -20.43 -15.20 6.24
N PRO A 202 -20.84 -14.38 5.25
CA PRO A 202 -22.25 -14.05 5.04
C PRO A 202 -23.09 -15.31 4.80
N ALA A 203 -24.35 -15.29 5.24
CA ALA A 203 -25.27 -16.39 4.98
C ALA A 203 -25.42 -16.64 3.47
N GLY A 204 -25.33 -17.90 3.04
CA GLY A 204 -25.40 -18.27 1.63
C GLY A 204 -24.14 -17.98 0.81
N ALA A 205 -23.03 -17.56 1.43
CA ALA A 205 -21.76 -17.41 0.74
C ALA A 205 -21.15 -18.76 0.34
N LEU A 206 -20.49 -18.79 -0.81
CA LEU A 206 -19.69 -19.92 -1.26
C LEU A 206 -18.31 -19.85 -0.57
N LEU A 207 -18.04 -20.75 0.36
CA LEU A 207 -16.75 -20.80 1.06
C LEU A 207 -15.64 -21.30 0.13
N ILE A 208 -14.75 -20.39 -0.28
CA ILE A 208 -13.74 -20.66 -1.32
C ILE A 208 -12.72 -21.69 -0.85
N ASP A 209 -12.28 -21.61 0.41
CA ASP A 209 -11.26 -22.52 0.97
C ASP A 209 -11.71 -23.99 0.98
N ALA A 210 -13.02 -24.23 0.90
CA ALA A 210 -13.62 -25.56 0.86
C ALA A 210 -14.28 -25.89 -0.50
N SER A 211 -14.20 -24.99 -1.49
CA SER A 211 -14.91 -25.12 -2.76
C SER A 211 -13.98 -25.59 -3.88
N PRO A 212 -14.37 -26.57 -4.71
CA PRO A 212 -13.61 -26.95 -5.90
C PRO A 212 -13.59 -25.84 -6.97
N LEU A 213 -14.41 -24.80 -6.81
CA LEU A 213 -14.49 -23.67 -7.74
C LEU A 213 -13.42 -22.61 -7.49
N ALA A 214 -12.62 -22.72 -6.43
CA ALA A 214 -11.59 -21.75 -6.07
C ALA A 214 -10.61 -21.51 -7.22
N GLY A 215 -10.41 -20.25 -7.60
CA GLY A 215 -9.49 -19.86 -8.66
C GLY A 215 -9.97 -20.14 -10.09
N LEU A 216 -11.13 -20.75 -10.31
CA LEU A 216 -11.66 -21.01 -11.64
C LEU A 216 -12.15 -19.72 -12.33
N ARG A 217 -12.17 -19.73 -13.67
CA ARG A 217 -12.72 -18.68 -14.53
C ARG A 217 -14.06 -19.10 -15.12
N ALA A 218 -14.80 -18.12 -15.68
CA ALA A 218 -15.98 -18.42 -16.48
C ALA A 218 -15.62 -19.39 -17.64
N GLY A 219 -16.40 -20.46 -17.77
CA GLY A 219 -16.19 -21.56 -18.72
C GLY A 219 -15.40 -22.76 -18.16
N GLU A 220 -14.74 -22.62 -17.02
CA GLU A 220 -14.00 -23.73 -16.40
C GLU A 220 -14.89 -24.58 -15.49
N SER A 221 -14.55 -25.87 -15.35
CA SER A 221 -15.31 -26.83 -14.56
C SER A 221 -14.43 -27.59 -13.58
N ALA A 222 -14.93 -27.83 -12.36
CA ALA A 222 -14.31 -28.73 -11.38
C ALA A 222 -15.38 -29.30 -10.44
N GLY A 223 -15.17 -30.52 -9.96
CA GLY A 223 -16.09 -31.15 -8.99
C GLY A 223 -17.53 -31.30 -9.48
N GLY A 224 -17.75 -31.48 -10.79
CA GLY A 224 -19.09 -31.58 -11.38
C GLY A 224 -19.83 -30.25 -11.56
N ALA A 225 -19.18 -29.12 -11.28
CA ALA A 225 -19.73 -27.78 -11.45
C ALA A 225 -18.97 -27.00 -12.52
N THR A 226 -19.69 -26.21 -13.33
CA THR A 226 -19.15 -25.33 -14.37
C THR A 226 -19.42 -23.89 -14.01
N VAL A 227 -18.39 -23.06 -14.02
CA VAL A 227 -18.52 -21.61 -13.76
C VAL A 227 -19.11 -20.95 -15.00
N LEU A 228 -20.25 -20.29 -14.83
CA LEU A 228 -20.94 -19.59 -15.93
C LEU A 228 -20.47 -18.15 -16.05
N ALA A 229 -20.31 -17.47 -14.91
CA ALA A 229 -19.87 -16.09 -14.86
C ALA A 229 -19.20 -15.80 -13.53
N VAL A 230 -18.16 -14.98 -13.60
CA VAL A 230 -17.49 -14.39 -12.45
C VAL A 230 -17.68 -12.89 -12.61
N ALA A 231 -18.66 -12.33 -11.90
CA ALA A 231 -18.83 -10.90 -11.88
C ALA A 231 -17.77 -10.34 -10.94
N ALA A 232 -16.81 -9.61 -11.50
CA ALA A 232 -15.96 -8.72 -10.72
C ALA A 232 -16.85 -7.90 -9.78
N GLN A 233 -16.33 -7.51 -8.61
CA GLN A 233 -17.08 -6.65 -7.69
C GLN A 233 -17.62 -5.44 -8.45
N ALA A 234 -18.91 -5.49 -8.77
CA ALA A 234 -19.64 -4.34 -9.24
C ALA A 234 -19.97 -3.56 -7.98
N VAL A 235 -19.06 -2.67 -7.59
CA VAL A 235 -19.50 -1.51 -6.81
C VAL A 235 -20.34 -0.71 -7.81
N PRO A 236 -21.67 -0.61 -7.63
CA PRO A 236 -22.45 0.29 -8.46
C PRO A 236 -21.93 1.70 -8.16
N TRP A 237 -21.62 2.43 -9.23
CA TRP A 237 -21.40 3.87 -9.18
C TRP A 237 -22.60 4.61 -8.60
#